data_AF-A0A2V6H2Z5-F1
#
_entry.id   AF-A0A2V6H2Z5-F1
#
_cell.length_a   1.000
_cell.length_b   1.000
_cell.length_c   1.000
_cell.angle_alpha   90.00
_cell.angle_beta   90.00
_cell.angle_gamma   90.00
#
_symmetry.space_group_name_H-M   'P 1'
#
loop_
_entity.id
_entity.type
_entity.pdbx_description
1 polymer ?
#
loop_
_entity_poly.entity_id
_entity_poly.type
_entity_poly.pdbx_seq_one_letter_code
_entity_poly.pdbx_strand_id
1 'polypeptide(L)'
;MKLTSEAIAARADSSRKKYWRRDALPDLSRFLTAEKHRIHLVGVAGSGMSGLAGLLIELGHAVSGSDKVSTTETGRLQRLGLHFHQQHLAEHADAADLVVFSSAIKNDNPILLSARTFGKPLLRRAEAVAAIMQARRGIVIAGMHGKTTTSAMTA
;
A
#
# COMPACT_ATOMS: atom_id res chain seq x y z
N MET A 1 -6.39 -9.85 31.07
CA MET A 1 -7.20 -8.64 30.83
C MET A 1 -7.46 -8.54 29.32
N LYS A 2 -8.56 -9.13 28.82
CA LYS A 2 -8.88 -9.14 27.37
C LYS A 2 -9.52 -7.80 27.01
N LEU A 3 -8.90 -7.07 26.09
CA LEU A 3 -9.51 -5.88 25.48
C LEU A 3 -10.72 -6.33 24.65
N THR A 4 -11.85 -5.66 24.82
CA THR A 4 -13.08 -5.90 24.06
C THR A 4 -12.89 -5.57 22.58
N SER A 5 -13.63 -6.23 21.69
CA SER A 5 -13.58 -6.03 20.23
C SER A 5 -13.76 -4.55 19.83
N GLU A 6 -14.59 -3.81 20.58
CA GLU A 6 -14.83 -2.38 20.39
C GLU A 6 -13.62 -1.50 20.73
N ALA A 7 -12.86 -1.84 21.77
CA ALA A 7 -11.65 -1.10 22.15
C ALA A 7 -10.52 -1.26 21.11
N ILE A 8 -10.46 -2.41 20.44
CA ILE A 8 -9.52 -2.68 19.33
C ILE A 8 -9.95 -1.89 18.09
N ALA A 9 -11.25 -1.88 17.77
CA ALA A 9 -11.81 -1.11 16.66
C ALA A 9 -11.60 0.41 16.84
N ALA A 10 -11.79 0.94 18.05
CA ALA A 10 -11.60 2.36 18.37
C ALA A 10 -10.13 2.80 18.30
N ARG A 11 -9.18 1.94 18.73
CA ARG A 11 -7.73 2.20 18.58
C ARG A 11 -7.28 2.17 17.12
N ALA A 12 -7.83 1.26 16.33
CA ALA A 12 -7.61 1.22 14.89
C ALA A 12 -8.17 2.47 14.19
N ASP A 13 -9.35 2.96 14.60
CA ASP A 13 -9.98 4.16 14.06
C ASP A 13 -9.21 5.45 14.37
N SER A 14 -8.66 5.58 15.58
CA SER A 14 -7.81 6.73 15.98
C SER A 14 -6.53 6.85 15.15
N SER A 15 -5.90 5.72 14.81
CA SER A 15 -4.71 5.70 13.93
C SER A 15 -5.06 5.94 12.44
N ARG A 16 -6.29 5.58 12.02
CA ARG A 16 -6.82 5.79 10.66
C ARG A 16 -7.12 7.27 10.36
N LYS A 17 -7.69 8.00 11.33
CA LYS A 17 -7.99 9.44 11.19
C LYS A 17 -6.76 10.33 10.94
N LYS A 18 -5.55 9.84 11.22
CA LYS A 18 -4.30 10.59 11.02
C LYS A 18 -3.80 10.64 9.57
N TYR A 19 -4.29 9.77 8.69
CA TYR A 19 -3.80 9.67 7.30
C TYR A 19 -4.92 9.67 6.26
N TRP A 20 -6.18 9.60 6.69
CA TRP A 20 -7.31 9.35 5.80
C TRP A 20 -8.52 10.25 6.11
N ARG A 21 -9.03 10.95 5.08
CA ARG A 21 -10.43 11.38 5.05
C ARG A 21 -11.21 10.34 4.24
N ARG A 22 -12.20 9.68 4.86
CA ARG A 22 -13.09 8.70 4.19
C ARG A 22 -13.80 9.26 2.97
N ASP A 23 -13.92 10.58 2.89
CA ASP A 23 -14.66 11.27 1.85
C ASP A 23 -13.87 11.42 0.54
N ALA A 24 -12.55 11.20 0.54
CA ALA A 24 -11.69 11.47 -0.62
C ALA A 24 -11.71 10.36 -1.69
N LEU A 25 -12.07 9.13 -1.32
CA LEU A 25 -12.17 7.98 -2.22
C LEU A 25 -13.37 7.11 -1.77
N PRO A 26 -14.59 7.42 -2.26
CA PRO A 26 -15.74 6.59 -1.99
C PRO A 26 -15.50 5.19 -2.60
N ASP A 27 -15.56 4.16 -1.74
CA ASP A 27 -15.31 2.76 -2.06
C ASP A 27 -13.87 2.42 -2.54
N LEU A 28 -12.95 2.37 -1.57
CA LEU A 28 -11.56 1.98 -1.78
C LEU A 28 -11.38 0.59 -2.40
N SER A 29 -12.30 -0.34 -2.11
CA SER A 29 -12.24 -1.70 -2.61
C SER A 29 -12.47 -1.73 -4.12
N ARG A 30 -13.48 -1.00 -4.60
CA ARG A 30 -13.72 -0.79 -6.03
C ARG A 30 -12.57 -0.04 -6.69
N PHE A 31 -12.10 1.06 -6.09
CA PHE A 31 -10.97 1.85 -6.61
C PHE A 31 -9.74 0.97 -6.90
N LEU A 32 -9.41 0.03 -6.00
CA LEU A 32 -8.23 -0.82 -6.12
C LEU A 32 -8.42 -2.10 -6.94
N THR A 33 -9.64 -2.43 -7.38
CA THR A 33 -9.89 -3.73 -8.05
C THR A 33 -10.72 -3.68 -9.33
N ALA A 34 -11.42 -2.57 -9.60
CA ALA A 34 -12.30 -2.44 -10.76
C ALA A 34 -11.89 -1.31 -11.72
N GLU A 35 -10.97 -0.43 -11.31
CA GLU A 35 -10.62 0.78 -12.04
C GLU A 35 -9.10 0.90 -12.19
N LYS A 36 -8.65 1.64 -13.22
CA LYS A 36 -7.22 1.88 -13.46
C LYS A 36 -6.83 3.26 -12.97
N HIS A 37 -5.86 3.29 -12.07
CA HIS A 37 -5.39 4.51 -11.39
C HIS A 37 -3.87 4.52 -11.31
N ARG A 38 -3.29 5.71 -11.12
CA ARG A 38 -1.85 5.88 -10.88
C ARG A 38 -1.56 5.76 -9.39
N ILE A 39 -0.82 4.72 -9.01
CA ILE A 39 -0.52 4.44 -7.60
C ILE A 39 0.98 4.54 -7.38
N HIS A 40 1.40 5.38 -6.42
CA HIS A 40 2.80 5.50 -6.03
C HIS A 40 3.08 4.78 -4.71
N LEU A 41 4.04 3.86 -4.72
CA LEU A 41 4.45 3.07 -3.55
C LEU A 41 5.73 3.63 -2.94
N VAL A 42 5.65 4.14 -1.70
CA VAL A 42 6.82 4.62 -0.95
C VAL A 42 7.42 3.46 -0.13
N GLY A 43 8.68 3.11 -0.44
CA GLY A 43 9.38 1.96 0.12
C GLY A 43 9.11 0.67 -0.65
N VAL A 44 9.08 0.74 -1.99
CA VAL A 44 8.65 -0.36 -2.86
C VAL A 44 9.58 -1.58 -2.84
N ALA A 45 10.85 -1.42 -2.42
CA ALA A 45 11.80 -2.53 -2.34
C ALA A 45 11.56 -3.45 -1.13
N GLY A 46 10.75 -3.03 -0.15
CA GLY A 46 10.42 -3.83 1.02
C GLY A 46 9.57 -5.05 0.67
N SER A 47 9.80 -6.19 1.33
CA SER A 47 9.17 -7.49 1.02
C SER A 47 7.62 -7.48 0.97
N GLY A 48 6.98 -6.69 1.84
CA GLY A 48 5.52 -6.54 1.83
C GLY A 48 5.00 -5.55 0.77
N MET A 49 5.83 -4.59 0.36
CA MET A 49 5.46 -3.57 -0.64
C MET A 49 5.68 -4.07 -2.06
N SER A 50 6.75 -4.84 -2.30
CA SER A 50 7.04 -5.42 -3.62
C SER A 50 5.95 -6.40 -4.08
N GLY A 51 5.42 -7.21 -3.16
CA GLY A 51 4.26 -8.06 -3.42
C GLY A 51 3.01 -7.25 -3.77
N LEU A 52 2.74 -6.17 -3.02
CA LEU A 52 1.62 -5.27 -3.32
C LEU A 52 1.81 -4.56 -4.68
N ALA A 53 3.03 -4.17 -5.03
CA ALA A 53 3.35 -3.57 -6.33
C ALA A 53 3.01 -4.50 -7.48
N GLY A 54 3.46 -5.76 -7.38
CA GLY A 54 3.16 -6.78 -8.39
C GLY A 54 1.66 -7.00 -8.55
N LEU A 55 0.94 -7.12 -7.44
CA LEU A 55 -0.52 -7.29 -7.46
C LEU A 55 -1.24 -6.09 -8.10
N LEU A 56 -0.85 -4.86 -7.78
CA LEU A 56 -1.46 -3.66 -8.36
C LEU A 56 -1.19 -3.54 -9.87
N ILE A 57 0.02 -3.93 -10.31
CA ILE A 57 0.35 -4.03 -11.74
C ILE A 57 -0.55 -5.06 -12.43
N GLU A 58 -0.72 -6.23 -11.83
CA GLU A 58 -1.57 -7.30 -12.37
C GLU A 58 -3.05 -6.91 -12.44
N LEU A 59 -3.52 -6.12 -11.48
CA LEU A 59 -4.85 -5.49 -11.48
C LEU A 59 -4.99 -4.37 -12.53
N GLY A 60 -3.92 -4.02 -13.24
CA GLY A 60 -3.93 -3.09 -14.37
C GLY A 60 -3.70 -1.62 -14.00
N HIS A 61 -3.24 -1.33 -12.79
CA HIS A 61 -2.86 0.02 -12.37
C HIS A 61 -1.55 0.47 -13.01
N ALA A 62 -1.40 1.79 -13.19
CA ALA A 62 -0.11 2.39 -13.49
C ALA A 62 0.67 2.55 -12.17
N VAL A 63 1.61 1.65 -11.91
CA VAL A 63 2.33 1.62 -10.64
C VAL A 63 3.68 2.29 -10.78
N SER A 64 3.92 3.28 -9.93
CA SER A 64 5.24 3.83 -9.68
C SER A 64 5.67 3.52 -8.25
N GLY A 65 6.96 3.59 -7.96
CA GLY A 65 7.44 3.38 -6.60
C GLY A 65 8.80 3.98 -6.37
N SER A 66 9.05 4.40 -5.13
CA SER A 66 10.32 4.96 -4.70
C SER A 66 10.96 4.16 -3.58
N ASP A 67 12.27 4.02 -3.64
CA ASP A 67 13.07 3.45 -2.55
C ASP A 67 14.49 4.03 -2.56
N LYS A 68 15.19 3.91 -1.44
CA LYS A 68 16.59 4.34 -1.31
C LYS A 68 17.55 3.38 -2.04
N VAL A 69 17.13 2.13 -2.19
CA VAL A 69 17.97 1.04 -2.73
C VAL A 69 17.22 0.34 -3.86
N SER A 70 17.92 0.10 -4.97
CA SER A 70 17.46 -0.83 -6.01
C SER A 70 17.85 -2.26 -5.62
N THR A 71 16.93 -3.21 -5.78
CA THR A 71 17.14 -4.62 -5.47
C THR A 71 16.80 -5.49 -6.68
N THR A 72 17.11 -6.79 -6.59
CA THR A 72 16.68 -7.77 -7.59
C THR A 72 15.16 -7.74 -7.80
N GLU A 73 14.39 -7.57 -6.71
CA GLU A 73 12.92 -7.49 -6.79
C GLU A 73 12.43 -6.22 -7.45
N THR A 74 13.04 -5.05 -7.19
CA THR A 74 12.65 -3.83 -7.92
C THR A 74 12.97 -3.96 -9.41
N GLY A 75 14.10 -4.58 -9.75
CA GLY A 75 14.44 -4.87 -11.15
C GLY A 75 13.45 -5.83 -11.83
N ARG A 76 12.96 -6.85 -11.11
CA ARG A 76 11.88 -7.74 -11.59
C ARG A 76 10.58 -6.97 -11.81
N LEU A 77 10.18 -6.13 -10.86
CA LEU A 77 8.97 -5.32 -10.96
C LEU A 77 9.04 -4.29 -12.09
N GLN A 78 10.21 -3.70 -12.35
CA GLN A 78 10.40 -2.80 -13.50
C GLN A 78 10.11 -3.52 -14.82
N ARG A 79 10.55 -4.78 -14.97
CA ARG A 79 10.21 -5.60 -16.15
C ARG A 79 8.72 -5.91 -16.26
N LEU A 80 7.99 -5.90 -15.14
CA LEU A 80 6.53 -6.07 -15.11
C LEU A 80 5.77 -4.76 -15.35
N GLY A 81 6.44 -3.60 -15.39
CA GLY A 81 5.80 -2.30 -15.63
C GLY A 81 5.87 -1.31 -14.46
N LEU A 82 6.63 -1.60 -13.41
CA LEU A 82 6.88 -0.62 -12.34
C LEU A 82 7.74 0.54 -12.85
N HIS A 83 7.25 1.76 -12.68
CA HIS A 83 8.08 2.95 -12.82
C HIS A 83 8.84 3.24 -11.52
N PHE A 84 10.10 2.79 -11.44
CA PHE A 84 10.91 2.89 -10.24
C PHE A 84 11.70 4.21 -10.19
N HIS A 85 11.64 4.88 -9.03
CA HIS A 85 12.42 6.06 -8.72
C HIS A 85 13.42 5.74 -7.62
N GLN A 86 14.70 6.00 -7.89
CA GLN A 86 15.72 5.94 -6.86
C GLN A 86 15.64 7.26 -6.07
N GLN A 87 15.42 7.17 -4.76
CA GLN A 87 15.14 8.27 -3.81
C GLN A 87 13.67 8.70 -3.68
N HIS A 88 13.37 9.43 -2.59
CA HIS A 88 12.05 9.98 -2.31
C HIS A 88 12.03 11.48 -2.59
N LEU A 89 11.41 11.89 -3.70
CA LEU A 89 11.25 13.29 -4.09
C LEU A 89 9.78 13.71 -3.99
N ALA A 90 9.52 14.93 -3.54
CA ALA A 90 8.15 15.45 -3.34
C ALA A 90 7.27 15.33 -4.59
N GLU A 91 7.86 15.55 -5.77
CA GLU A 91 7.21 15.48 -7.09
C GLU A 91 6.61 14.10 -7.41
N HIS A 92 7.09 13.02 -6.78
CA HIS A 92 6.54 11.68 -6.98
C HIS A 92 5.09 11.57 -6.46
N ALA A 93 4.65 12.47 -5.58
CA ALA A 93 3.25 12.53 -5.13
C ALA A 93 2.32 13.13 -6.20
N ASP A 94 2.83 14.02 -7.05
CA ASP A 94 1.98 14.87 -7.91
C ASP A 94 1.34 14.08 -9.05
N ALA A 95 2.11 13.14 -9.61
CA ALA A 95 1.67 12.24 -10.67
C ALA A 95 0.76 11.11 -10.18
N ALA A 96 0.59 10.93 -8.87
CA ALA A 96 -0.20 9.84 -8.30
C ALA A 96 -1.65 10.26 -8.03
N ASP A 97 -2.57 9.32 -8.24
CA ASP A 97 -3.97 9.42 -7.81
C ASP A 97 -4.11 8.87 -6.37
N LEU A 98 -3.20 7.97 -5.97
CA LEU A 98 -3.10 7.41 -4.61
C LEU A 98 -1.62 7.18 -4.24
N VAL A 99 -1.23 7.56 -3.03
CA VAL A 99 0.08 7.22 -2.47
C VAL A 99 -0.08 6.17 -1.37
N VAL A 100 0.61 5.05 -1.51
CA VAL A 100 0.62 3.96 -0.53
C VAL A 100 2.00 3.84 0.10
N PHE A 101 2.06 3.76 1.43
CA PHE A 101 3.32 3.71 2.16
C PHE A 101 3.38 2.58 3.19
N SER A 102 4.60 2.11 3.45
CA SER A 102 4.85 1.10 4.47
C SER A 102 4.90 1.70 5.88
N SER A 103 4.80 0.85 6.91
CA SER A 103 4.93 1.28 8.31
C SER A 103 6.33 1.80 8.66
N ALA A 104 7.35 1.50 7.85
CA ALA A 104 8.73 1.96 8.05
C ALA A 104 8.95 3.38 7.51
N ILE A 105 8.02 3.92 6.71
CA ILE A 105 8.13 5.28 6.17
C ILE A 105 7.75 6.29 7.27
N LYS A 106 8.67 7.20 7.56
CA LYS A 106 8.48 8.27 8.54
C LYS A 106 7.57 9.38 7.98
N ASN A 107 6.94 10.12 8.89
CA ASN A 107 5.99 11.19 8.56
C ASN A 107 6.61 12.42 7.90
N ASP A 108 7.92 12.60 8.07
CA ASP A 108 8.72 13.67 7.46
C ASP A 108 9.18 13.31 6.04
N ASN A 109 8.77 12.15 5.51
CA ASN A 109 9.07 11.78 4.14
C ASN A 109 8.50 12.84 3.17
N PRO A 110 9.31 13.35 2.24
CA PRO A 110 8.91 14.46 1.36
C PRO A 110 7.69 14.14 0.50
N ILE A 111 7.51 12.88 0.07
CA ILE A 111 6.34 12.45 -0.69
C ILE A 111 5.09 12.53 0.17
N LEU A 112 5.15 12.09 1.42
CA LEU A 112 3.99 12.13 2.33
C LEU A 112 3.61 13.57 2.70
N LEU A 113 4.60 14.44 2.89
CA LEU A 113 4.37 15.87 3.13
C LEU A 113 3.74 16.55 1.90
N SER A 114 4.27 16.29 0.71
CA SER A 114 3.72 16.81 -0.55
C SER A 114 2.28 16.34 -0.77
N ALA A 115 2.05 15.03 -0.64
CA ALA A 115 0.72 14.45 -0.77
C ALA A 115 -0.30 15.08 0.20
N ARG A 116 0.08 15.34 1.46
CA ARG A 116 -0.80 16.05 2.41
C ARG A 116 -1.08 17.48 1.98
N THR A 117 -0.06 18.18 1.49
CA THR A 117 -0.15 19.59 1.08
C THR A 117 -1.10 19.75 -0.12
N PHE A 118 -1.02 18.84 -1.09
CA PHE A 118 -1.84 18.85 -2.30
C PHE A 118 -3.12 18.00 -2.19
N GLY A 119 -3.46 17.51 -1.00
CA GLY A 119 -4.68 16.73 -0.76
C GLY A 119 -4.73 15.37 -1.47
N LYS A 120 -3.57 14.81 -1.85
CA LYS A 120 -3.48 13.47 -2.45
C LYS A 120 -3.85 12.40 -1.40
N PRO A 121 -4.70 11.43 -1.74
CA PRO A 121 -5.03 10.34 -0.84
C PRO A 121 -3.78 9.57 -0.39
N LEU A 122 -3.69 9.34 0.93
CA LEU A 122 -2.63 8.57 1.56
C LEU A 122 -3.22 7.29 2.18
N LEU A 123 -2.56 6.16 1.96
CA LEU A 123 -3.02 4.87 2.46
C LEU A 123 -1.86 4.03 2.99
N ARG A 124 -2.04 3.37 4.14
CA ARG A 124 -1.03 2.41 4.61
C ARG A 124 -1.16 1.12 3.81
N ARG A 125 -0.03 0.43 3.61
CA ARG A 125 0.00 -0.91 2.98
C ARG A 125 -1.08 -1.86 3.50
N ALA A 126 -1.25 -1.94 4.82
CA ALA A 126 -2.21 -2.86 5.44
C ALA A 126 -3.67 -2.53 5.06
N GLU A 127 -3.99 -1.25 4.86
CA GLU A 127 -5.32 -0.80 4.46
C GLU A 127 -5.58 -1.11 2.98
N ALA A 128 -4.58 -0.91 2.11
CA ALA A 128 -4.65 -1.30 0.71
C ALA A 128 -4.90 -2.81 0.55
N VAL A 129 -4.13 -3.64 1.26
CA VAL A 129 -4.31 -5.09 1.25
C VAL A 129 -5.70 -5.47 1.75
N ALA A 130 -6.17 -4.85 2.85
CA ALA A 130 -7.50 -5.13 3.39
C ALA A 130 -8.62 -4.79 2.41
N ALA A 131 -8.53 -3.65 1.70
CA ALA A 131 -9.51 -3.25 0.70
C ALA A 131 -9.54 -4.21 -0.51
N ILE A 132 -8.37 -4.61 -1.02
CA ILE A 132 -8.29 -5.61 -2.10
C ILE A 132 -8.91 -6.95 -1.65
N MET A 133 -8.60 -7.39 -0.43
CA MET A 133 -9.17 -8.63 0.13
C MET A 133 -10.68 -8.56 0.37
N GLN A 134 -11.27 -7.38 0.56
CA GLN A 134 -12.72 -7.21 0.70
C GLN A 134 -13.46 -7.35 -0.64
N ALA A 135 -12.83 -6.95 -1.75
CA ALA A 135 -13.42 -7.06 -3.08
C ALA A 135 -13.21 -8.43 -3.75
N ARG A 136 -12.39 -9.31 -3.18
CA ARG A 136 -11.99 -10.58 -3.80
C ARG A 136 -12.19 -11.74 -2.83
N ARG A 137 -12.31 -12.95 -3.36
CA ARG A 137 -12.29 -14.17 -2.53
C ARG A 137 -10.85 -14.43 -2.06
N GLY A 138 -10.54 -14.00 -0.83
CA GLY A 138 -9.22 -14.16 -0.22
C GLY A 138 -9.16 -15.29 0.81
N ILE A 139 -7.96 -15.86 0.99
CA ILE A 139 -7.64 -16.77 2.09
C ILE A 139 -6.64 -16.05 3.00
N VAL A 140 -6.94 -15.96 4.30
CA VAL A 140 -6.06 -15.33 5.30
C VAL A 140 -5.34 -16.40 6.10
N ILE A 141 -4.01 -16.39 6.03
CA ILE A 141 -3.16 -17.30 6.80
C ILE A 141 -2.47 -16.50 7.90
N ALA A 142 -2.84 -16.78 9.14
CA ALA A 142 -2.32 -16.13 10.33
C ALA A 142 -1.59 -17.13 11.25
N GLY A 143 -0.70 -16.63 12.11
CA GLY A 143 0.07 -17.45 13.05
C GLY A 143 1.45 -16.86 13.35
N MET A 144 2.12 -17.34 14.39
CA MET A 144 3.48 -16.87 14.71
C MET A 144 4.51 -17.42 13.70
N HIS A 145 4.39 -18.70 13.37
CA HIS A 145 5.25 -19.42 12.42
C HIS A 145 4.43 -20.00 11.25
N GLY A 146 5.09 -20.54 10.22
CA GLY A 146 4.43 -21.30 9.15
C GLY A 146 3.66 -20.49 8.09
N LYS A 147 3.30 -19.23 8.35
CA LYS A 147 2.49 -18.39 7.43
C LYS A 147 2.96 -18.40 5.98
N THR A 148 4.24 -18.13 5.75
CA THR A 148 4.81 -18.05 4.39
C THR A 148 4.74 -19.40 3.69
N THR A 149 5.12 -20.48 4.39
CA THR A 149 5.08 -21.85 3.87
C THR A 149 3.66 -22.28 3.53
N THR A 150 2.72 -22.12 4.45
CA THR A 150 1.31 -22.48 4.23
C THR A 150 0.72 -21.63 3.10
N SER A 151 1.06 -20.34 3.00
CA SER A 151 0.58 -19.48 1.91
C SER A 151 1.07 -19.96 0.55
N ALA A 152 2.34 -20.35 0.45
CA ALA A 152 2.91 -20.89 -0.77
C ALA A 152 2.28 -22.24 -1.17
N MET A 153 1.93 -23.10 -0.21
CA MET A 153 1.28 -24.39 -0.49
C MET A 153 -0.22 -24.29 -0.81
N THR A 154 -0.86 -23.17 -0.47
CA THR A 154 -2.29 -22.95 -0.72
C THR A 154 -2.54 -22.43 -2.15
N ALA A 155 -1.53 -21.79 -2.76
CA ALA A 155 -1.57 -21.28 -4.12
C ALA A 155 -1.55 -22.43 -5.14
#